data_AF-A0A1L9U191-F1
#
_entry.id   AF-A0A1L9U191-F1
#
_cell.length_a   1.000
_cell.length_b   1.000
_cell.length_c   1.000
_cell.angle_alpha   90.00
_cell.angle_beta   90.00
_cell.angle_gamma   90.00
#
_symmetry.space_group_name_H-M   'P 1'
#
loop_
_entity.id
_entity.type
_entity.pdbx_description
1 polymer ?
#
loop_
_entity_poly.entity_id
_entity_poly.type
_entity_poly.pdbx_seq_one_letter_code
_entity_poly.pdbx_strand_id
1 'polypeptide(L)'
;MLLLETLLLAVFLVLDVLLFYIFFESILPPLFLLIGLFGSSNKVRASFYLFLYTLFGSLFMLLSIIAMSSIMGTTDFDALSKSNFSYITQLFLFYGIFIAFAVKTPVIFLNT
;
A
#
# COMPACT_ATOMS: atom_id res chain seq x y z
N MET A 1 15.81 10.73 -6.49
CA MET A 1 16.17 10.13 -5.20
C MET A 1 15.57 10.88 -4.03
N LEU A 2 15.81 12.20 -3.88
CA LEU A 2 15.22 13.01 -2.80
C LEU A 2 13.69 12.89 -2.68
N LEU A 3 12.96 12.92 -3.80
CA LEU A 3 11.51 12.75 -3.78
C LEU A 3 11.08 11.41 -3.15
N LEU A 4 11.73 10.31 -3.53
CA LEU A 4 11.38 8.98 -3.03
C LEU A 4 11.68 8.88 -1.52
N GLU A 5 12.78 9.48 -1.06
CA GLU A 5 13.12 9.56 0.35
C GLU A 5 12.10 10.38 1.14
N THR A 6 11.67 11.54 0.64
CA THR A 6 10.65 12.36 1.30
C THR A 6 9.30 11.66 1.41
N LEU A 7 8.91 10.90 0.37
CA LEU A 7 7.68 10.13 0.39
C LEU A 7 7.77 8.97 1.39
N LEU A 8 8.91 8.31 1.47
CA LEU A 8 9.14 7.22 2.41
C LEU A 8 9.13 7.73 3.87
N LEU A 9 9.72 8.90 4.13
CA LEU A 9 9.58 9.58 5.42
C LEU A 9 8.11 9.93 5.73
N ALA A 10 7.37 10.45 4.76
CA ALA A 10 5.96 10.77 4.94
C ALA A 10 5.12 9.54 5.31
N VAL A 11 5.35 8.38 4.69
CA VAL A 11 4.67 7.12 5.03
C VAL A 11 4.81 6.78 6.51
N PHE A 12 5.98 6.99 7.11
CA PHE A 12 6.23 6.67 8.52
C PHE A 12 5.75 7.74 9.51
N LEU A 13 5.49 8.96 9.05
CA LEU A 13 5.06 10.08 9.90
C LEU A 13 3.54 10.21 10.01
N VAL A 14 2.79 9.57 9.11
CA VAL A 14 1.36 9.81 8.97
C VAL A 14 0.54 8.99 9.97
N LEU A 15 -0.41 9.67 10.62
CA LEU A 15 -1.29 9.14 11.66
C LEU A 15 -2.73 8.88 11.19
N ASP A 16 -2.98 8.99 9.88
CA ASP A 16 -4.27 8.67 9.25
C ASP A 16 -4.07 7.51 8.24
N VAL A 17 -4.94 6.51 8.28
CA VAL A 17 -4.83 5.29 7.45
C VAL A 17 -5.05 5.57 5.96
N LEU A 18 -5.98 6.47 5.62
CA LEU A 18 -6.21 6.87 4.23
C LEU A 18 -5.00 7.62 3.68
N LEU A 19 -4.46 8.52 4.50
CA LEU A 19 -3.32 9.35 4.13
C LEU A 19 -2.04 8.50 4.06
N PHE A 20 -1.91 7.48 4.92
CA PHE A 20 -0.90 6.43 4.81
C PHE A 20 -0.98 5.73 3.45
N TYR A 21 -2.18 5.32 3.02
CA TYR A 21 -2.37 4.65 1.73
C TYR A 21 -1.94 5.52 0.55
N ILE A 22 -2.30 6.81 0.56
CA ILE A 22 -1.92 7.75 -0.49
C ILE A 22 -0.40 7.84 -0.60
N PHE A 23 0.31 8.03 0.52
CA PHE A 23 1.77 8.08 0.50
C PHE A 23 2.40 6.74 0.14
N PHE A 24 1.84 5.65 0.61
CA PHE A 24 2.30 4.30 0.33
C PHE A 24 2.24 3.94 -1.16
N GLU A 25 1.20 4.40 -1.87
CA GLU A 25 1.08 4.25 -3.32
C GLU A 25 1.89 5.29 -4.10
N SER A 26 2.05 6.51 -3.57
CA SER A 26 2.82 7.58 -4.22
C SER A 26 4.31 7.27 -4.40
N ILE A 27 4.85 6.26 -3.71
CA ILE A 27 6.22 5.76 -3.91
C ILE A 27 6.36 5.04 -5.27
N LEU A 28 5.28 4.46 -5.79
CA LEU A 28 5.31 3.65 -7.02
C LEU A 28 5.60 4.45 -8.29
N PRO A 29 4.98 5.63 -8.55
CA PRO A 29 5.31 6.40 -9.76
C PRO A 29 6.77 6.84 -9.86
N PRO A 30 7.42 7.39 -8.80
CA PRO A 30 8.85 7.68 -8.81
C PRO A 30 9.71 6.43 -9.07
N LEU A 31 9.35 5.29 -8.46
CA LEU A 31 10.06 4.03 -8.67
C LEU A 31 9.90 3.52 -10.12
N PHE A 32 8.70 3.61 -10.67
CA PHE A 32 8.38 3.25 -12.05
C PHE A 32 9.23 4.07 -13.04
N LEU A 33 9.30 5.39 -12.84
CA LEU A 33 10.13 6.28 -13.67
C LEU A 33 11.62 5.95 -13.53
N LEU A 34 12.08 5.65 -12.32
CA LEU A 34 13.48 5.32 -12.06
C LEU A 34 13.90 4.04 -12.81
N ILE A 35 13.09 2.99 -12.70
CA ILE A 35 13.36 1.72 -13.40
C ILE A 35 13.23 1.92 -14.91
N GLY A 36 12.21 2.63 -15.39
CA GLY A 36 12.01 2.87 -16.82
C GLY A 36 13.14 3.67 -17.49
N LEU A 37 13.66 4.70 -16.81
CA LEU A 37 14.72 5.56 -17.33
C LEU A 37 16.10 4.92 -17.17
N PHE A 38 16.44 4.49 -15.94
CA PHE A 38 17.79 4.08 -15.54
C PHE A 38 18.00 2.56 -15.44
N GLY A 39 16.95 1.75 -15.67
CA GLY A 39 17.06 0.30 -15.67
C GLY A 39 17.94 -0.25 -16.82
N SER A 40 18.32 -1.52 -16.69
CA SER A 40 19.13 -2.26 -17.66
C SER A 40 18.27 -2.83 -18.82
N SER A 41 18.64 -4.00 -19.36
CA SER A 41 17.83 -4.71 -20.37
C SER A 41 16.40 -4.96 -19.88
N ASN A 42 15.42 -4.89 -20.79
CA ASN A 42 13.98 -5.09 -20.51
C ASN A 42 13.37 -4.16 -19.44
N LYS A 43 13.99 -3.00 -19.17
CA LYS A 43 13.55 -2.03 -18.15
C LYS A 43 12.09 -1.58 -18.24
N VAL A 44 11.58 -1.38 -19.45
CA VAL A 44 10.18 -0.97 -19.67
C VAL A 44 9.23 -2.08 -19.23
N ARG A 45 9.53 -3.33 -19.60
CA ARG A 45 8.72 -4.47 -19.16
C ARG A 45 8.80 -4.62 -17.63
N ALA A 46 10.01 -4.61 -17.06
CA ALA A 46 10.19 -4.73 -15.61
C ALA A 46 9.46 -3.63 -14.82
N SER A 47 9.51 -2.37 -15.28
CA SER A 47 8.82 -1.26 -14.60
C SER A 47 7.30 -1.42 -14.63
N PHE A 48 6.72 -1.82 -15.76
CA PHE A 48 5.28 -2.08 -15.87
C PHE A 48 4.82 -3.26 -15.02
N TYR A 49 5.58 -4.35 -15.01
CA TYR A 49 5.25 -5.52 -14.19
C TYR A 49 5.27 -5.18 -12.70
N LEU A 50 6.32 -4.49 -12.21
CA LEU A 50 6.38 -4.06 -10.82
C LEU A 50 5.18 -3.18 -10.48
N PHE A 51 4.94 -2.13 -11.28
CA PHE A 51 3.85 -1.18 -11.03
C PHE A 51 2.48 -1.86 -10.97
N LEU A 52 2.12 -2.64 -12.00
CA LEU A 52 0.81 -3.30 -12.06
C LEU A 52 0.65 -4.35 -10.96
N TYR A 53 1.69 -5.14 -10.67
CA TYR A 53 1.63 -6.16 -9.63
C TYR A 53 1.39 -5.54 -8.26
N THR A 54 2.13 -4.47 -7.91
CA THR A 54 1.96 -3.78 -6.62
C THR A 54 0.65 -3.02 -6.51
N LEU A 55 0.19 -2.39 -7.61
CA LEU A 55 -1.05 -1.62 -7.64
C LEU A 55 -2.27 -2.54 -7.50
N PHE A 56 -2.23 -3.73 -8.10
CA PHE A 56 -3.34 -4.68 -7.96
C PHE A 56 -3.50 -5.17 -6.51
N GLY A 57 -2.38 -5.41 -5.82
CA GLY A 57 -2.39 -5.77 -4.41
C GLY A 57 -2.90 -4.64 -3.51
N SER A 58 -2.50 -3.39 -3.78
CA SER A 58 -2.88 -2.23 -2.96
C SER A 58 -4.37 -1.88 -3.03
N LEU A 59 -5.06 -2.21 -4.13
CA LEU A 59 -6.51 -2.02 -4.24
C LEU A 59 -7.29 -2.74 -3.13
N PHE A 60 -6.88 -3.94 -2.71
CA PHE A 60 -7.53 -4.66 -1.61
C PHE A 60 -7.39 -3.93 -0.27
N MET A 61 -6.26 -3.26 -0.05
CA MET A 61 -6.09 -2.39 1.10
C MET A 61 -7.00 -1.17 1.01
N LEU A 62 -7.13 -0.54 -0.15
CA LEU A 62 -8.06 0.58 -0.34
C LEU A 62 -9.51 0.19 0.01
N LEU A 63 -9.97 -0.96 -0.46
CA LEU A 63 -11.31 -1.47 -0.12
C LEU A 63 -11.48 -1.64 1.40
N SER A 64 -10.44 -2.14 2.09
CA SER A 64 -10.46 -2.32 3.54
C SER A 64 -10.55 -0.98 4.27
N ILE A 65 -9.78 0.03 3.82
CA ILE A 65 -9.80 1.37 4.40
C ILE A 65 -11.17 2.03 4.21
N ILE A 66 -11.75 1.92 3.01
CA ILE A 66 -13.09 2.46 2.72
C ILE A 66 -14.14 1.79 3.60
N ALA A 67 -14.13 0.45 3.69
CA ALA A 67 -15.05 -0.29 4.55
C ALA A 67 -14.91 0.07 6.03
N MET A 68 -13.68 0.26 6.50
CA MET A 68 -13.42 0.69 7.88
C MET A 68 -13.94 2.11 8.13
N SER A 69 -13.67 3.03 7.20
CA SER A 69 -14.12 4.43 7.28
C SER A 69 -15.64 4.56 7.22
N SER A 70 -16.35 3.68 6.52
CA SER A 70 -17.81 3.72 6.45
C SER A 70 -18.48 3.22 7.74
N ILE A 71 -17.82 2.33 8.48
CA ILE A 71 -18.32 1.81 9.77
C ILE A 71 -18.03 2.80 10.90
N MET A 72 -16.82 3.36 10.95
CA MET A 72 -16.37 4.21 12.08
C MET A 72 -16.53 5.71 11.82
N GLY A 73 -16.65 6.14 10.57
CA GLY A 73 -16.72 7.55 10.19
C GLY A 73 -15.39 8.30 10.29
N THR A 74 -14.29 7.61 10.64
CA THR A 74 -12.96 8.21 10.85
C THR A 74 -11.87 7.35 10.22
N THR A 75 -10.76 7.98 9.83
CA THR A 75 -9.56 7.33 9.27
C THR A 75 -8.33 7.48 10.16
N ASP A 76 -8.46 8.15 11.32
CA ASP A 76 -7.38 8.33 12.29
C ASP A 76 -6.97 7.03 12.97
N PHE A 77 -5.67 6.73 13.03
CA PHE A 77 -5.15 5.53 13.69
C PHE A 77 -5.55 5.45 15.17
N ASP A 78 -5.49 6.58 15.89
CA ASP A 78 -5.82 6.62 17.31
C ASP A 78 -7.28 6.28 17.59
N ALA A 79 -8.20 6.78 16.75
CA ALA A 79 -9.62 6.49 16.87
C ALA A 79 -9.92 5.03 16.53
N LEU A 80 -9.31 4.53 15.46
CA LEU A 80 -9.47 3.15 15.00
C LEU A 80 -8.90 2.13 15.98
N SER A 81 -7.79 2.43 16.65
CA SER A 81 -7.19 1.54 17.66
C SER A 81 -8.10 1.26 18.87
N LYS A 82 -8.99 2.21 19.19
CA LYS A 82 -9.95 2.11 20.29
C LYS A 82 -11.30 1.56 19.84
N SER A 83 -11.49 1.38 18.55
CA SER A 83 -12.75 0.91 17.99
C SER A 83 -12.87 -0.62 18.07
N ASN A 84 -14.10 -1.08 18.26
CA ASN A 84 -14.43 -2.50 18.28
C ASN A 84 -15.17 -2.87 16.99
N PHE A 85 -14.56 -3.75 16.20
CA PHE A 85 -15.20 -4.34 15.03
C PHE A 85 -15.80 -5.70 15.37
N SER A 86 -16.81 -6.11 14.61
CA SER A 86 -17.27 -7.51 14.65
C SER A 86 -16.13 -8.42 14.17
N TYR A 87 -16.00 -9.61 14.78
CA TYR A 87 -14.93 -10.55 14.46
C TYR A 87 -14.88 -10.90 12.97
N ILE A 88 -16.03 -11.10 12.34
CA ILE A 88 -16.10 -11.40 10.90
C ILE A 88 -15.57 -10.23 10.07
N THR A 89 -15.99 -9.00 10.39
CA THR A 89 -15.50 -7.80 9.68
C THR A 89 -14.01 -7.59 9.88
N GLN A 90 -13.48 -7.87 11.08
CA GLN A 90 -12.06 -7.76 11.38
C GLN A 90 -11.22 -8.72 10.51
N LEU A 91 -11.69 -9.96 10.29
CA LEU A 91 -11.02 -10.91 9.42
C LEU A 91 -10.96 -10.42 7.96
N PHE A 92 -12.05 -9.88 7.42
CA PHE A 92 -12.05 -9.33 6.06
C PHE A 92 -11.10 -8.14 5.90
N LEU A 93 -11.14 -7.20 6.85
CA LEU A 93 -10.23 -6.05 6.87
C LEU A 93 -8.77 -6.49 6.98
N PHE A 94 -8.49 -7.49 7.82
CA PHE A 94 -7.16 -8.05 7.99
C PHE A 94 -6.66 -8.68 6.68
N TYR A 95 -7.46 -9.52 6.02
CA TYR A 95 -7.04 -10.14 4.76
C TYR A 95 -6.75 -9.12 3.67
N GLY A 96 -7.57 -8.07 3.53
CA GLY A 96 -7.34 -7.05 2.51
C GLY A 96 -6.05 -6.25 2.74
N ILE A 97 -5.74 -5.92 4.00
CA ILE A 97 -4.47 -5.27 4.37
C ILE A 97 -3.30 -6.25 4.21
N PHE A 98 -3.45 -7.49 4.66
CA PHE A 98 -2.41 -8.52 4.60
C PHE A 98 -1.98 -8.83 3.16
N ILE A 99 -2.93 -8.95 2.23
CA ILE A 99 -2.64 -9.17 0.80
C ILE A 99 -1.81 -8.03 0.23
N ALA A 100 -2.16 -6.77 0.52
CA ALA A 100 -1.41 -5.62 0.02
C ALA A 100 0.05 -5.60 0.51
N PHE A 101 0.28 -5.96 1.79
CA PHE A 101 1.63 -6.10 2.32
C PHE A 101 2.36 -7.31 1.76
N ALA A 102 1.71 -8.46 1.65
CA ALA A 102 2.30 -9.69 1.11
C ALA A 102 2.76 -9.55 -0.36
N VAL A 103 2.11 -8.68 -1.13
CA VAL A 103 2.52 -8.35 -2.50
C VAL A 103 3.79 -7.48 -2.54
N LYS A 104 3.96 -6.56 -1.58
CA LYS A 104 5.12 -5.63 -1.52
C LYS A 104 6.32 -6.20 -0.74
N THR A 105 6.10 -6.99 0.31
CA THR A 105 7.17 -7.73 0.99
C THR A 105 7.29 -9.10 0.35
N PRO A 106 8.41 -9.46 -0.31
CA PRO A 106 8.53 -10.77 -0.94
C PRO A 106 8.48 -11.86 0.14
N VAL A 107 7.29 -12.44 0.33
CA VAL A 107 7.11 -13.64 1.14
C VAL A 107 7.63 -14.81 0.31
N ILE A 108 8.27 -15.77 0.98
CA ILE A 108 9.16 -16.80 0.42
C ILE A 108 8.58 -17.67 -0.74
N PHE A 109 7.31 -17.49 -1.12
CA PHE A 109 6.57 -18.29 -2.10
C PHE A 109 6.10 -17.54 -3.37
N LEU A 110 6.32 -16.23 -3.50
CA LEU A 110 5.83 -15.40 -4.64
C LEU A 110 6.96 -14.82 -5.53
N ASN A 111 8.20 -15.27 -5.35
CA ASN A 111 9.35 -14.78 -6.10
C ASN A 111 9.69 -15.74 -7.27
N THR A 112 8.91 -15.69 -8.36
CA THR A 112 9.27 -16.28 -9.66
C THR A 112 9.04 -15.28 -10.77
#